data_AF-K2KP05-F1
#
_entry.id   AF-K2KP05-F1
#
_cell.length_a   1.000
_cell.length_b   1.000
_cell.length_c   1.000
_cell.angle_alpha   90.00
_cell.angle_beta   90.00
_cell.angle_gamma   90.00
#
_symmetry.space_group_name_H-M   'P 1'
#
loop_
_entity.id
_entity.type
_entity.pdbx_description
1 polymer ?
#
loop_
_entity_poly.entity_id
_entity_poly.type
_entity_poly.pdbx_seq_one_letter_code
_entity_poly.pdbx_strand_id
1 'polypeptide(L)'
;MPHSVDNTRRRLLTWLAGAPLLPLAANMSASLWSSLASAADAKRRLESIQFIPMPAPTLDNPAEMATTLVKSALHMRYDDGSSEQVKLAYEPFFITGDSVPDGKGGSIVAGGYFNIHQQPILDPSANNRQFFSNCPDGSSLLTVAGAQV
;
A
#
# COMPACT_ATOMS: atom_id res chain seq x y z
N MET A 1 -1.37 10.65 -0.33
CA MET A 1 -1.27 10.27 1.09
C MET A 1 -0.55 11.39 1.83
N PRO A 2 -1.17 12.11 2.78
CA PRO A 2 -0.43 13.08 3.56
C PRO A 2 0.56 12.34 4.44
N HIS A 3 1.85 12.70 4.35
CA HIS A 3 2.85 12.21 5.27
C HIS A 3 2.42 12.59 6.70
N SER A 4 2.11 11.58 7.52
CA SER A 4 1.89 11.79 8.94
C SER A 4 3.19 12.28 9.55
N VAL A 5 3.22 13.56 9.95
CA VAL A 5 4.35 14.12 10.69
C VAL A 5 4.36 13.44 12.05
N ASP A 6 5.36 12.60 12.30
CA ASP A 6 5.55 11.95 13.59
C ASP A 6 5.90 13.00 14.66
N ASN A 7 4.85 13.50 15.31
CA ASN A 7 4.92 14.52 16.35
C ASN A 7 5.68 14.02 17.60
N THR A 8 5.90 12.71 17.74
CA THR A 8 6.65 12.10 18.84
C THR A 8 8.14 12.44 18.74
N ARG A 9 8.72 12.32 17.53
CA ARG A 9 10.11 12.72 17.25
C ARG A 9 10.35 14.19 17.54
N ARG A 10 9.43 15.06 17.09
CA ARG A 10 9.55 16.51 17.30
C ARG A 10 9.47 16.87 18.78
N ARG A 11 8.59 16.23 19.56
CA ARG A 11 8.45 16.43 21.00
C ARG A 11 9.71 16.02 21.79
N LEU A 12 10.35 14.92 21.39
CA LEU A 12 11.55 14.40 22.05
C LEU A 12 12.76 15.34 21.82
N LEU A 13 12.88 15.89 20.61
CA LEU A 13 13.87 16.92 20.27
C LEU A 13 13.65 18.23 21.05
N THR A 14 12.41 18.69 21.20
CA THR A 14 12.10 19.89 21.99
C THR A 14 12.43 19.71 23.46
N TRP A 15 12.26 18.51 24.01
CA TRP A 15 12.58 18.20 25.40
C TRP A 15 14.10 18.17 25.64
N LEU A 16 14.86 17.55 24.72
CA LEU A 16 16.33 17.54 24.77
C LEU A 16 16.95 18.94 24.58
N ALA A 17 16.31 19.80 23.78
CA ALA A 17 16.75 21.18 23.57
C ALA A 17 16.43 22.12 24.74
N GLY A 18 15.49 21.74 25.62
CA GLY A 18 15.03 22.57 26.74
C GLY A 18 15.62 22.21 28.11
N ALA A 19 16.40 21.13 28.22
CA ALA A 19 17.02 20.73 29.47
C ALA A 19 18.25 21.60 29.77
N PRO A 20 18.36 22.27 30.94
CA PRO A 20 19.55 23.03 31.30
C PRO A 20 20.73 22.07 31.47
N LEU A 21 21.73 22.22 30.61
CA LEU A 21 22.96 21.42 30.61
C LEU A 21 23.82 21.81 31.83
N LEU A 22 23.65 21.08 32.93
CA LEU A 22 24.58 21.12 34.07
C LEU A 22 25.93 20.51 33.64
N PRO A 23 27.08 21.14 33.97
CA PRO A 23 28.39 20.69 33.51
C PRO A 23 28.91 19.59 34.46
N LEU A 24 28.36 18.38 34.39
CA LEU A 24 28.85 17.26 35.21
C LEU A 24 28.85 15.91 34.48
N ALA A 25 29.10 15.89 33.16
CA ALA A 25 29.18 14.63 32.40
C ALA A 25 30.13 14.68 31.19
N ALA A 26 31.24 15.44 31.27
CA ALA A 26 32.22 15.56 30.19
C ALA A 26 32.91 14.23 29.79
N ASN A 27 32.69 13.14 30.53
CA ASN A 27 33.31 11.83 30.28
C ASN A 27 32.34 10.73 29.78
N MET A 28 31.04 11.05 29.57
CA MET A 28 30.08 10.09 29.01
C MET A 28 29.74 10.36 27.53
N SER A 29 30.27 11.43 26.95
CA SER A 29 29.96 11.86 25.58
C SER A 29 30.76 11.14 24.49
N ALA A 30 31.80 10.35 24.79
CA ALA A 30 32.52 9.61 23.75
C ALA A 30 31.85 8.26 23.39
N SER A 31 31.14 7.64 24.34
CA SER A 31 30.50 6.33 24.15
C SER A 31 29.08 6.42 23.58
N LEU A 32 28.39 7.56 23.73
CA LEU A 32 27.06 7.77 23.17
C LEU A 32 27.07 8.21 21.70
N TRP A 33 28.16 8.84 21.24
CA TRP A 33 28.27 9.36 19.87
C TRP A 33 28.78 8.29 18.90
N SER A 34 29.52 7.29 19.40
CA SER A 34 29.92 6.11 18.63
C SER A 34 28.75 5.14 18.38
N SER A 35 27.74 5.09 19.26
CA SER A 35 26.53 4.28 19.05
C SER A 35 25.48 4.95 18.14
N LEU A 36 25.44 6.29 18.08
CA LEU A 36 24.58 7.04 17.16
C LEU A 36 25.15 7.12 15.73
N ALA A 37 26.48 7.10 15.57
CA ALA A 37 27.12 7.05 14.26
C ALA A 37 27.02 5.67 13.58
N SER A 38 26.80 4.60 14.34
CA SER A 38 26.56 3.25 13.81
C SER A 38 25.10 3.00 13.39
N ALA A 39 24.20 3.97 13.60
CA ALA A 39 22.84 3.96 13.04
C ALA A 39 22.78 4.59 11.64
N ALA A 40 23.94 4.77 10.99
CA ALA A 40 23.99 4.96 9.55
C ALA A 40 23.47 3.68 8.89
N ASP A 41 22.16 3.70 8.63
CA ASP A 41 21.37 2.85 7.73
C ASP A 41 22.24 1.90 6.89
N ALA A 42 22.73 0.83 7.52
CA ALA A 42 23.31 -0.27 6.79
C ALA A 42 22.12 -0.84 6.05
N LYS A 43 21.96 -0.43 4.79
CA LYS A 43 20.87 -0.86 3.94
C LYS A 43 21.04 -2.36 3.73
N ARG A 44 20.47 -3.14 4.65
CA ARG A 44 20.54 -4.59 4.69
C ARG A 44 20.11 -5.12 3.32
N ARG A 45 20.93 -5.96 2.72
CA ARG A 45 20.66 -6.45 1.37
C ARG A 45 19.73 -7.64 1.51
N LEU A 46 18.63 -7.61 0.77
CA LEU A 46 17.73 -8.74 0.67
C LEU A 46 18.51 -9.95 0.09
N GLU A 47 18.57 -11.03 0.85
CA GLU A 47 19.28 -12.25 0.48
C GLU A 47 18.32 -13.28 -0.14
N SER A 48 17.14 -13.47 0.46
CA SER A 48 16.10 -14.36 -0.08
C SER A 48 14.69 -13.93 0.29
N ILE A 49 13.74 -14.33 -0.56
CA ILE A 49 12.30 -14.23 -0.32
C ILE A 49 11.71 -15.63 -0.38
N GLN A 50 10.91 -15.97 0.61
CA GLN A 50 10.09 -17.18 0.64
C GLN A 50 8.61 -16.82 0.68
N PHE A 51 7.82 -17.43 -0.19
CA PHE A 51 6.37 -17.35 -0.10
C PHE A 51 5.85 -18.27 1.01
N ILE A 52 5.00 -17.73 1.88
CA ILE A 52 4.28 -18.47 2.90
C ILE A 52 2.84 -18.64 2.39
N PRO A 53 2.43 -19.87 2.03
CA PRO A 53 1.08 -20.14 1.55
C PRO A 53 0.05 -19.99 2.66
N MET A 54 -1.22 -19.91 2.26
CA MET A 54 -2.39 -19.94 3.13
C MET A 54 -3.21 -21.21 2.85
N PRO A 55 -3.98 -21.73 3.83
CA PRO A 55 -4.92 -22.81 3.58
C PRO A 55 -6.06 -22.34 2.67
N ALA A 56 -6.63 -23.27 1.90
CA ALA A 56 -7.86 -23.02 1.16
C ALA A 56 -9.03 -22.80 2.14
N PRO A 57 -9.97 -21.87 1.85
CA PRO A 57 -11.20 -21.74 2.61
C PRO A 57 -12.01 -23.04 2.65
N THR A 58 -12.71 -23.28 3.75
CA THR A 58 -13.59 -24.44 3.93
C THR A 58 -15.02 -24.00 4.22
N LEU A 59 -15.96 -24.94 4.18
CA LEU A 59 -17.36 -24.70 4.55
C LEU A 59 -17.56 -24.33 6.02
N ASP A 60 -16.53 -24.45 6.86
CA ASP A 60 -16.56 -23.97 8.25
C ASP A 60 -16.59 -22.43 8.32
N ASN A 61 -16.12 -21.75 7.27
CA ASN A 61 -16.24 -20.30 7.11
C ASN A 61 -16.68 -19.94 5.67
N PRO A 62 -17.97 -20.06 5.35
CA PRO A 62 -18.47 -19.84 3.99
C PRO A 62 -18.29 -18.38 3.50
N ALA A 63 -18.16 -17.41 4.42
CA ALA A 63 -17.90 -16.02 4.05
C ALA A 63 -16.53 -15.85 3.36
N GLU A 64 -15.52 -16.63 3.78
CA GLU A 64 -14.20 -16.64 3.17
C GLU A 64 -14.20 -17.24 1.76
N MET A 65 -15.18 -18.11 1.44
CA MET A 65 -15.36 -18.63 0.08
C MET A 65 -15.99 -17.61 -0.88
N ALA A 66 -16.70 -16.62 -0.36
CA ALA A 66 -17.46 -15.65 -1.14
C ALA A 66 -16.72 -14.32 -1.40
N THR A 67 -15.42 -14.25 -1.05
CA THR A 67 -14.61 -13.04 -1.19
C THR A 67 -13.24 -13.35 -1.80
N THR A 68 -12.57 -12.33 -2.31
CA THR A 68 -11.16 -12.43 -2.68
C THR A 68 -10.31 -12.50 -1.41
N LEU A 69 -9.93 -13.71 -1.01
CA LEU A 69 -9.20 -13.93 0.23
C LEU A 69 -7.68 -13.94 0.03
N VAL A 70 -6.98 -13.14 0.84
CA VAL A 70 -5.52 -13.19 0.96
C VAL A 70 -5.13 -13.26 2.44
N LYS A 71 -4.45 -14.35 2.80
CA LYS A 71 -3.87 -14.60 4.13
C LYS A 71 -2.40 -15.07 4.04
N SER A 72 -1.86 -15.13 2.83
CA SER A 72 -0.47 -15.50 2.56
C SER A 72 0.49 -14.37 2.98
N ALA A 73 1.77 -14.68 3.03
CA ALA A 73 2.81 -13.73 3.40
C ALA A 73 4.10 -13.98 2.60
N LEU A 74 5.00 -12.99 2.64
CA LEU A 74 6.38 -13.14 2.23
C LEU A 74 7.26 -13.13 3.48
N HIS A 75 8.20 -14.07 3.55
CA HIS A 75 9.29 -14.06 4.52
C HIS A 75 10.57 -13.63 3.81
N MET A 76 11.11 -12.49 4.22
CA MET A 76 12.33 -11.90 3.67
C MET A 76 13.48 -12.15 4.64
N ARG A 77 14.60 -12.64 4.14
CA ARG A 77 15.85 -12.79 4.90
C ARG A 77 16.91 -11.87 4.31
N TYR A 78 17.73 -11.30 5.17
CA TYR A 78 18.75 -10.32 4.82
C TYR A 78 20.14 -10.85 5.15
N ASP A 79 21.16 -10.26 4.50
CA ASP A 79 22.55 -10.67 4.63
C ASP A 79 23.18 -10.40 6.01
N ASP A 80 22.56 -9.55 6.82
CA ASP A 80 22.90 -9.33 8.22
C ASP A 80 22.31 -10.39 9.17
N GLY A 81 21.61 -11.40 8.63
CA GLY A 81 20.94 -12.47 9.38
C GLY A 81 19.57 -12.08 9.93
N SER A 82 19.12 -10.83 9.78
CA SER A 82 17.78 -10.41 10.15
C SER A 82 16.72 -10.98 9.21
N SER A 83 15.47 -11.02 9.66
CA SER A 83 14.33 -11.41 8.83
C SER A 83 13.09 -10.57 9.13
N GLU A 84 12.18 -10.56 8.17
CA GLU A 84 10.91 -9.86 8.26
C GLU A 84 9.82 -10.66 7.56
N GLN A 85 8.61 -10.64 8.13
CA GLN A 85 7.43 -11.21 7.50
C GLN A 85 6.46 -10.10 7.10
N VAL A 86 6.11 -10.05 5.82
CA VAL A 86 5.16 -9.09 5.25
C VAL A 86 3.91 -9.84 4.81
N LYS A 87 2.76 -9.49 5.39
CA LYS A 87 1.48 -10.03 4.96
C LYS A 87 1.16 -9.53 3.55
N LEU A 88 0.72 -10.43 2.68
CA LEU A 88 0.17 -10.03 1.39
C LEU A 88 -1.25 -9.51 1.59
N ALA A 89 -1.68 -8.63 0.69
CA ALA A 89 -3.01 -8.05 0.70
C ALA A 89 -3.56 -7.96 -0.72
N TYR A 90 -4.88 -7.91 -0.83
CA TYR A 90 -5.59 -7.59 -2.06
C TYR A 90 -6.21 -6.21 -1.89
N GLU A 91 -5.86 -5.29 -2.80
CA GLU A 91 -6.41 -3.94 -2.86
C GLU A 91 -7.01 -3.73 -4.25
N PRO A 92 -8.33 -3.60 -4.38
CA PRO A 92 -8.96 -3.29 -5.66
C PRO A 92 -8.52 -1.91 -6.16
N PHE A 93 -8.05 -1.82 -7.41
CA PHE A 93 -7.87 -0.53 -8.06
C PHE A 93 -9.23 0.04 -8.52
N PHE A 94 -10.04 -0.80 -9.15
CA PHE A 94 -11.47 -0.61 -9.38
C PHE A 94 -12.14 -1.98 -9.57
N ILE A 95 -13.44 -2.07 -9.33
CA ILE A 95 -14.27 -3.21 -9.75
C ILE A 95 -15.15 -2.76 -10.92
N THR A 96 -15.36 -3.63 -11.91
CA THR A 96 -16.22 -3.27 -13.04
C THR A 96 -17.65 -3.02 -12.59
N GLY A 97 -18.26 -1.98 -13.14
CA GLY A 97 -19.55 -1.48 -12.69
C GLY A 97 -19.48 -0.40 -11.61
N ASP A 98 -18.35 -0.23 -10.93
CA ASP A 98 -18.17 0.86 -9.97
C ASP A 98 -18.13 2.22 -10.69
N SER A 99 -18.56 3.27 -9.98
CA SER A 99 -18.35 4.65 -10.38
C SER A 99 -16.94 5.08 -9.99
N VAL A 100 -16.11 5.44 -10.97
CA VAL A 100 -14.73 5.88 -10.79
C VAL A 100 -14.52 7.28 -11.40
N PRO A 101 -13.52 8.07 -10.97
CA PRO A 101 -13.26 9.38 -11.55
C PRO A 101 -12.97 9.31 -13.06
N ASP A 102 -13.49 10.28 -13.83
CA ASP A 102 -13.29 10.36 -15.29
C ASP A 102 -12.05 11.18 -15.72
N GLY A 103 -11.30 11.72 -14.75
CA GLY A 103 -10.15 12.62 -14.99
C GLY A 103 -10.52 14.03 -15.45
N LYS A 104 -11.81 14.38 -15.51
CA LYS A 104 -12.34 15.71 -15.91
C LYS A 104 -13.18 16.36 -14.81
N GLY A 105 -13.15 15.81 -13.59
CA GLY A 105 -13.95 16.26 -12.44
C GLY A 105 -15.33 15.60 -12.34
N GLY A 106 -15.63 14.62 -13.19
CA GLY A 106 -16.83 13.81 -13.16
C GLY A 106 -16.56 12.35 -12.78
N SER A 107 -17.49 11.47 -13.14
CA SER A 107 -17.42 10.04 -12.89
C SER A 107 -17.81 9.22 -14.11
N ILE A 108 -17.23 8.03 -14.24
CA ILE A 108 -17.52 7.06 -15.30
C ILE A 108 -17.72 5.67 -14.68
N VAL A 109 -18.49 4.79 -15.35
CA VAL A 109 -18.63 3.40 -14.95
C VAL A 109 -17.42 2.60 -15.43
N ALA A 110 -16.71 1.94 -14.52
CA ALA A 110 -15.58 1.09 -14.84
C ALA A 110 -16.01 -0.06 -15.77
N GLY A 111 -15.37 -0.16 -16.94
CA GLY A 111 -15.73 -1.14 -17.97
C GLY A 111 -17.04 -0.87 -18.70
N GLY A 112 -17.64 0.32 -18.54
CA GLY A 112 -18.90 0.70 -19.17
C GLY A 112 -18.81 0.78 -20.69
N TYR A 113 -19.85 0.28 -21.38
CA TYR A 113 -19.93 0.32 -22.83
C TYR A 113 -20.58 1.60 -23.34
N PHE A 114 -20.08 2.09 -24.46
CA PHE A 114 -20.57 3.29 -25.15
C PHE A 114 -20.92 2.97 -26.60
N ASN A 115 -21.93 3.62 -27.13
CA ASN A 115 -22.25 3.56 -28.55
C ASN A 115 -21.30 4.44 -29.38
N ILE A 116 -21.49 4.44 -30.70
CA ILE A 116 -20.69 5.24 -31.64
C ILE A 116 -20.76 6.76 -31.43
N HIS A 117 -21.75 7.23 -30.65
CA HIS A 117 -21.93 8.64 -30.29
C HIS A 117 -21.42 8.95 -28.88
N GLN A 118 -20.65 8.04 -28.27
CA GLN A 118 -20.12 8.16 -26.90
C GLN A 118 -21.20 8.26 -25.82
N GLN A 119 -22.39 7.70 -26.06
CA GLN A 119 -23.46 7.62 -25.06
C GLN A 119 -23.43 6.24 -24.38
N PRO A 120 -23.67 6.16 -23.06
CA PRO A 120 -23.78 4.89 -22.34
C PRO A 120 -24.81 3.96 -22.99
N ILE A 121 -24.45 2.68 -23.17
CA ILE A 121 -25.41 1.64 -23.56
C ILE A 121 -26.09 1.14 -22.28
N LEU A 122 -27.41 1.31 -22.20
CA LEU A 122 -28.19 0.99 -21.00
C LEU A 122 -28.84 -0.40 -21.08
N ASP A 123 -28.93 -1.06 -19.93
CA ASP A 123 -29.59 -2.34 -19.72
C ASP A 123 -31.04 -2.13 -19.25
N PRO A 124 -32.04 -2.25 -20.14
CA PRO A 124 -33.43 -2.04 -19.78
C PRO A 124 -33.99 -3.12 -18.85
N SER A 125 -33.30 -4.26 -18.73
CA SER A 125 -33.70 -5.35 -17.82
C SER A 125 -33.21 -5.13 -16.38
N ALA A 126 -32.32 -4.15 -16.16
CA ALA A 126 -31.71 -3.88 -14.88
C ALA A 126 -31.77 -2.39 -14.52
N ASN A 127 -32.99 -1.86 -14.39
CA ASN A 127 -33.28 -0.47 -14.00
C ASN A 127 -32.56 0.58 -14.86
N ASN A 128 -32.33 0.28 -16.15
CA ASN A 128 -31.58 1.15 -17.07
C ASN A 128 -30.16 1.50 -16.58
N ARG A 129 -29.51 0.64 -15.78
CA ARG A 129 -28.08 0.80 -15.48
C ARG A 129 -27.25 0.66 -16.76
N GLN A 130 -26.03 1.22 -16.80
CA GLN A 130 -25.13 1.00 -17.94
C GLN A 130 -24.65 -0.45 -18.00
N PHE A 131 -24.56 -1.03 -19.21
CA PHE A 131 -23.84 -2.28 -19.41
C PHE A 131 -22.34 -2.07 -19.20
N PHE A 132 -21.67 -3.03 -18.56
CA PHE A 132 -20.23 -3.02 -18.37
C PHE A 132 -19.65 -4.43 -18.54
N SER A 133 -18.35 -4.50 -18.85
CA SER A 133 -17.63 -5.78 -18.91
C SER A 133 -17.52 -6.40 -17.53
N ASN A 134 -17.87 -7.68 -17.38
CA ASN A 134 -17.59 -8.46 -16.18
C ASN A 134 -16.25 -9.22 -16.26
N CYS A 135 -15.53 -9.07 -17.38
CA CYS A 135 -14.32 -9.84 -17.66
C CYS A 135 -13.19 -8.87 -18.07
N PRO A 136 -12.64 -8.10 -17.12
CA PRO A 136 -11.33 -7.52 -17.32
C PRO A 136 -10.31 -8.67 -17.39
N ASP A 137 -9.77 -8.91 -18.59
CA ASP A 137 -8.74 -9.92 -18.84
C ASP A 137 -7.36 -9.21 -18.94
N GLY A 138 -6.51 -9.61 -19.88
CA GLY A 138 -5.21 -9.01 -20.14
C GLY A 138 -5.25 -7.48 -20.19
N SER A 139 -4.45 -6.87 -19.32
CA SER A 139 -4.29 -5.42 -19.20
C SER A 139 -2.81 -5.05 -19.29
N SER A 140 -2.52 -3.85 -19.79
CA SER A 140 -1.16 -3.30 -19.83
C SER A 140 -1.09 -2.05 -18.96
N LEU A 141 -0.01 -1.92 -18.19
CA LEU A 141 0.30 -0.69 -17.45
C LEU A 141 1.31 0.12 -18.26
N LEU A 142 0.95 1.35 -18.60
CA LEU A 142 1.77 2.26 -19.39
C LEU A 142 2.26 3.42 -18.53
N THR A 143 3.54 3.73 -18.62
CA THR A 143 4.08 4.98 -18.06
C THR A 143 3.84 6.11 -19.05
N VAL A 144 3.14 7.16 -18.61
CA VAL A 144 2.90 8.37 -19.41
C VAL A 144 3.71 9.51 -18.83
N ALA A 145 4.72 9.98 -19.56
CA ALA A 145 5.57 11.07 -19.12
C ALA A 145 4.77 12.37 -18.96
N GLY A 146 4.89 13.02 -17.80
CA GLY A 146 4.19 14.28 -17.52
C GLY A 146 2.67 14.15 -17.33
N ALA A 147 2.15 12.94 -17.08
CA ALA A 147 0.73 12.76 -16.79
C ALA A 147 0.28 13.64 -15.62
N GLN A 148 -0.82 14.35 -15.82
CA GLN A 148 -1.53 15.06 -14.76
C GLN A 148 -2.84 14.30 -14.50
N VAL A 149 -3.04 13.91 -13.24
CA VAL A 149 -4.16 13.06 -12.79
C VAL A 149 -4.99 13.85 -11.79
#